data_AF-A0A1Y4UC28-F1
#
_entry.id   AF-A0A1Y4UC28-F1
#
_cell.length_a   1.000
_cell.length_b   1.000
_cell.length_c   1.000
_cell.angle_alpha   90.00
_cell.angle_beta   90.00
_cell.angle_gamma   90.00
#
_symmetry.space_group_name_H-M   'P 1'
#
loop_
_entity.id
_entity.type
_entity.pdbx_description
1 polymer ?
#
loop_
_entity_poly.entity_id
_entity_poly.type
_entity_poly.pdbx_seq_one_letter_code
_entity_poly.pdbx_strand_id
1 'polypeptide(L)'
;MMALFYLSGQVHQDGQLDAEQLLRGLSVTGKLVGFRYAVYMVEQVTDDPDGIYLITKRLYPETAHRFGVTVSSVERALRNVVYAVWERTDHGLLEYIAGTTLHRPPTNSEFIDMLAGYLRRNR
;
A
#
# COMPACT_ATOMS: atom_id res chain seq x y z
N MET A 1 -7.32 14.56 -9.84
CA MET A 1 -7.45 15.86 -9.11
C MET A 1 -8.26 15.75 -7.81
N MET A 2 -9.41 15.05 -7.76
CA MET A 2 -10.20 14.92 -6.51
C MET A 2 -9.53 14.09 -5.39
N ALA A 3 -8.73 13.07 -5.72
CA ALA A 3 -8.03 12.25 -4.71
C ALA A 3 -6.93 13.01 -3.97
N LEU A 4 -6.24 13.94 -4.66
CA LEU A 4 -5.25 14.83 -4.07
C LEU A 4 -5.89 15.84 -3.10
N PHE A 5 -7.09 16.34 -3.43
CA PHE A 5 -7.89 17.16 -2.51
C PHE A 5 -8.41 16.38 -1.30
N TYR A 6 -8.70 15.09 -1.45
CA TYR A 6 -9.15 14.26 -0.34
C TYR A 6 -8.00 13.96 0.64
N LEU A 7 -6.80 13.68 0.13
CA LEU A 7 -5.61 13.56 0.97
C LEU A 7 -5.25 14.89 1.64
N SER A 8 -5.25 16.01 0.91
CA SER A 8 -5.01 17.32 1.53
C SER A 8 -6.08 17.71 2.55
N GLY A 9 -7.33 17.26 2.37
CA GLY A 9 -8.42 17.44 3.32
C GLY A 9 -8.37 16.53 4.55
N GLN A 10 -7.82 15.32 4.44
CA GLN A 10 -7.57 14.40 5.57
C GLN A 10 -6.30 14.78 6.35
N VAL A 11 -5.32 15.39 5.69
CA VAL A 11 -4.09 15.93 6.32
C VAL A 11 -4.39 17.11 7.27
N HIS A 12 -5.61 17.66 7.26
CA HIS A 12 -6.01 18.80 8.11
C HIS A 12 -6.59 18.41 9.48
N GLN A 13 -6.31 17.20 9.97
CA GLN A 13 -6.63 16.73 11.32
C GLN A 13 -5.36 16.19 11.99
N ASP A 14 -4.42 17.06 12.39
CA ASP A 14 -3.29 16.91 13.37
C ASP A 14 -2.56 15.54 13.53
N GLY A 15 -2.76 14.58 12.64
CA GLY A 15 -2.31 13.19 12.73
C GLY A 15 -1.32 12.89 11.61
N GLN A 16 -0.18 12.32 11.99
CA GLN A 16 0.87 11.88 11.08
C GLN A 16 0.28 10.95 10.00
N LEU A 17 0.65 11.15 8.74
CA LEU A 17 0.18 10.32 7.64
C LEU A 17 0.58 8.86 7.87
N ASP A 18 -0.41 7.95 7.82
CA ASP A 18 -0.21 6.51 7.99
C ASP A 18 -0.58 5.68 6.75
N ALA A 19 -0.19 4.40 6.75
CA ALA A 19 -0.46 3.50 5.64
C ALA A 19 -1.95 3.28 5.41
N GLU A 20 -2.77 3.36 6.46
CA GLU A 20 -4.22 3.19 6.35
C GLU A 20 -4.84 4.35 5.56
N GLN A 21 -4.51 5.58 5.92
CA GLN A 21 -4.95 6.80 5.24
C GLN A 21 -4.50 6.81 3.78
N LEU A 22 -3.26 6.39 3.50
CA LEU A 22 -2.74 6.32 2.14
C LEU A 22 -3.52 5.32 1.27
N LEU A 23 -3.77 4.12 1.79
CA LEU A 23 -4.56 3.09 1.11
C LEU A 23 -6.03 3.51 0.91
N ARG A 24 -6.61 4.23 1.88
CA ARG A 24 -7.95 4.83 1.73
C ARG A 24 -7.98 5.95 0.70
N GLY A 25 -6.91 6.74 0.57
CA GLY A 25 -6.74 7.72 -0.50
C GLY A 25 -6.71 7.07 -1.88
N LEU A 26 -6.07 5.91 -1.99
CA LEU A 26 -6.14 5.02 -3.16
C LEU A 26 -7.48 4.28 -3.29
N SER A 27 -8.43 4.57 -2.39
CA SER A 27 -9.78 4.02 -2.28
C SER A 27 -9.83 2.50 -2.15
N VAL A 28 -8.78 1.92 -1.58
CA VAL A 28 -8.84 0.58 -1.03
C VAL A 28 -9.62 0.68 0.28
N THR A 29 -10.62 -0.17 0.45
CA THR A 29 -11.44 -0.19 1.68
C THR A 29 -11.23 -1.49 2.44
N GLY A 30 -11.54 -1.49 3.75
CA GLY A 30 -11.46 -2.68 4.60
C GLY A 30 -12.37 -3.86 4.18
N LYS A 31 -13.22 -3.69 3.15
CA LYS A 31 -13.96 -4.79 2.53
C LYS A 31 -13.05 -5.76 1.78
N LEU A 32 -11.88 -5.29 1.30
CA LEU A 32 -10.86 -6.16 0.73
C LEU A 32 -10.03 -6.76 1.86
N VAL A 33 -10.00 -8.09 1.94
CA VAL A 33 -9.18 -8.82 2.93
C VAL A 33 -7.72 -8.36 2.88
N GLY A 34 -7.20 -8.08 1.68
CA GLY A 34 -5.84 -7.60 1.47
C GLY A 34 -5.56 -6.19 2.02
N PHE A 35 -6.58 -5.40 2.36
CA PHE A 35 -6.38 -4.06 2.92
C PHE A 35 -5.56 -4.10 4.21
N ARG A 36 -5.97 -4.93 5.17
CA ARG A 36 -5.26 -5.04 6.46
C ARG A 36 -3.85 -5.61 6.29
N TYR A 37 -3.64 -6.47 5.29
CA TYR A 37 -2.32 -7.01 4.98
C TYR A 37 -1.42 -5.94 4.38
N ALA A 38 -1.94 -5.16 3.43
CA ALA A 38 -1.23 -4.04 2.82
C ALA A 38 -0.85 -2.98 3.86
N VAL A 39 -1.77 -2.57 4.75
CA VAL A 39 -1.47 -1.64 5.86
C VAL A 39 -0.29 -2.17 6.68
N TYR A 40 -0.38 -3.41 7.15
CA TYR A 40 0.68 -4.01 7.94
C TYR A 40 2.02 -4.04 7.20
N MET A 41 2.01 -4.54 5.96
CA MET A 41 3.22 -4.70 5.16
C MET A 41 3.87 -3.35 4.81
N VAL A 42 3.07 -2.31 4.52
CA VAL A 42 3.58 -0.96 4.27
C VAL A 42 4.24 -0.42 5.54
N GLU A 43 3.62 -0.52 6.72
CA GLU A 43 4.24 -0.07 7.97
C GLU A 43 5.55 -0.81 8.27
N GLN A 44 5.59 -2.14 8.08
CA GLN A 44 6.85 -2.89 8.27
C GLN A 44 7.98 -2.45 7.33
N VAL A 45 7.67 -2.14 6.07
CA VAL A 45 8.66 -1.67 5.10
C VAL A 45 8.97 -0.17 5.29
N THR A 46 8.07 0.59 5.90
CA THR A 46 8.36 1.96 6.33
C THR A 46 9.38 1.96 7.46
N ASP A 47 9.24 1.06 8.43
CA ASP A 47 10.16 0.92 9.57
C ASP A 47 11.49 0.25 9.18
N ASP A 48 11.45 -0.78 8.33
CA ASP A 48 12.59 -1.55 7.85
C ASP A 48 12.56 -1.68 6.31
N PRO A 49 13.11 -0.71 5.57
CA PRO A 49 13.06 -0.67 4.10
C PRO A 49 13.64 -1.93 3.44
N ASP A 50 14.66 -2.54 4.03
CA ASP A 50 15.32 -3.73 3.48
C ASP A 50 14.42 -4.97 3.53
N GLY A 51 13.36 -4.94 4.35
CA GLY A 51 12.35 -5.99 4.44
C GLY A 51 11.67 -6.31 3.11
N ILE A 52 11.65 -5.36 2.15
CA ILE A 52 11.05 -5.56 0.83
C ILE A 52 11.80 -6.62 -0.01
N TYR A 53 13.14 -6.71 0.13
CA TYR A 53 13.96 -7.67 -0.62
C TYR A 53 13.69 -9.11 -0.19
N LEU A 54 13.13 -9.29 1.01
CA LEU A 54 12.79 -10.59 1.58
C LEU A 54 11.27 -10.84 1.59
N ILE A 55 10.50 -10.22 0.70
CA ILE A 55 9.03 -10.30 0.72
C ILE A 55 8.51 -11.74 0.75
N THR A 56 9.08 -12.67 -0.02
CA THR A 56 8.64 -14.07 -0.08
C THR A 56 9.15 -14.93 1.08
N LYS A 57 10.23 -14.50 1.74
CA LYS A 57 10.94 -15.27 2.78
C LYS A 57 10.67 -14.78 4.18
N ARG A 58 10.20 -13.54 4.31
CA ARG A 58 9.96 -12.86 5.58
C ARG A 58 8.60 -12.18 5.61
N LEU A 59 8.38 -11.16 4.77
CA LEU A 59 7.20 -10.30 4.90
C LEU A 59 5.87 -11.04 4.69
N TYR A 60 5.77 -11.91 3.68
CA TYR A 60 4.58 -12.75 3.51
C TYR A 60 4.42 -13.79 4.64
N PRO A 61 5.44 -14.59 5.04
CA PRO A 61 5.35 -15.44 6.23
C PRO A 61 4.93 -14.72 7.52
N GLU A 62 5.51 -13.56 7.82
CA GLU A 62 5.18 -12.76 9.01
C GLU A 62 3.74 -12.26 8.98
N THR A 63 3.29 -11.77 7.82
CA THR A 63 1.90 -11.35 7.62
C THR A 63 0.95 -12.53 7.74
N ALA A 64 1.28 -13.66 7.13
CA ALA A 64 0.49 -14.88 7.19
C ALA A 64 0.32 -15.36 8.64
N HIS A 65 1.41 -15.39 9.40
CA HIS A 65 1.41 -15.71 10.82
C HIS A 65 0.57 -14.73 11.63
N ARG A 66 0.76 -13.41 11.44
CA ARG A 66 0.03 -12.36 12.16
C ARG A 66 -1.48 -12.45 11.97
N PHE A 67 -1.94 -12.79 10.76
CA PHE A 67 -3.37 -12.82 10.43
C PHE A 67 -3.98 -14.21 10.43
N GLY A 68 -3.22 -15.26 10.78
CA GLY A 68 -3.72 -16.64 10.82
C GLY A 68 -4.14 -17.19 9.46
N VAL A 69 -3.41 -16.83 8.41
CA VAL A 69 -3.69 -17.26 7.02
C VAL A 69 -2.44 -17.88 6.38
N THR A 70 -2.56 -18.34 5.13
CA THR A 70 -1.41 -18.88 4.39
C THR A 70 -0.63 -17.79 3.65
N VAL A 71 0.64 -18.05 3.37
CA VAL A 71 1.51 -17.17 2.56
C VAL A 71 0.90 -16.89 1.18
N SER A 72 0.30 -17.90 0.54
CA SER A 72 -0.35 -17.74 -0.76
C SER A 72 -1.62 -16.88 -0.67
N SER A 73 -2.37 -16.95 0.43
CA SER A 73 -3.51 -16.07 0.68
C SER A 73 -3.07 -14.61 0.83
N VAL A 74 -1.93 -14.34 1.50
CA VAL A 74 -1.38 -12.98 1.61
C VAL A 74 -1.00 -12.42 0.24
N GLU A 75 -0.21 -13.17 -0.53
CA GLU A 75 0.24 -12.76 -1.87
C GLU A 75 -0.95 -12.44 -2.77
N ARG A 76 -1.93 -13.35 -2.85
CA ARG A 76 -3.12 -13.17 -3.67
C ARG A 76 -3.98 -12.00 -3.21
N ALA A 77 -4.17 -11.84 -1.90
CA ALA A 77 -4.97 -10.74 -1.37
C ALA A 77 -4.32 -9.38 -1.66
N LEU A 78 -2.99 -9.29 -1.56
CA LEU A 78 -2.26 -8.08 -1.91
C LEU A 78 -2.34 -7.79 -3.42
N ARG A 79 -2.22 -8.82 -4.26
CA ARG A 79 -2.38 -8.67 -5.71
C ARG A 79 -3.76 -8.18 -6.11
N ASN A 80 -4.81 -8.65 -5.42
CA ASN A 80 -6.16 -8.13 -5.61
C ASN A 80 -6.29 -6.65 -5.22
N VAL A 81 -5.59 -6.20 -4.16
CA VAL A 81 -5.55 -4.77 -3.79
C VAL A 81 -4.89 -3.96 -4.90
N VAL A 82 -3.75 -4.40 -5.40
CA VAL A 82 -3.05 -3.75 -6.51
C VAL A 82 -3.96 -3.62 -7.74
N TYR A 83 -4.62 -4.70 -8.15
CA TYR A 83 -5.54 -4.66 -9.29
C TYR A 83 -6.74 -3.74 -9.03
N ALA A 84 -7.31 -3.75 -7.83
CA ALA A 84 -8.42 -2.86 -7.49
C ALA A 84 -8.04 -1.36 -7.56
N VAL A 85 -6.79 -1.02 -7.24
CA VAL A 85 -6.25 0.33 -7.44
C VAL A 85 -6.03 0.60 -8.93
N TRP A 86 -5.48 -0.37 -9.66
CA TRP A 86 -5.11 -0.23 -11.07
C TRP A 86 -6.30 -0.21 -12.05
N GLU A 87 -7.42 -0.87 -11.74
CA GLU A 87 -8.61 -0.90 -12.60
C GLU A 87 -9.30 0.47 -12.74
N ARG A 88 -8.83 1.46 -12.01
CA ARG A 88 -9.30 2.85 -12.09
C ARG A 88 -8.80 3.53 -13.35
N THR A 89 -9.58 4.48 -13.85
CA THR A 89 -9.17 5.28 -15.02
C THR A 89 -8.15 6.37 -14.67
N ASP A 90 -8.21 6.92 -13.45
CA ASP A 90 -7.27 7.93 -12.94
C ASP A 90 -6.26 7.27 -11.99
N HIS A 91 -5.01 7.14 -12.46
CA HIS A 91 -3.87 6.66 -11.66
C HIS A 91 -3.07 7.78 -11.01
N GLY A 92 -3.46 9.04 -11.17
CA GLY A 92 -2.62 10.18 -10.82
C GLY A 92 -2.17 10.23 -9.36
N LEU A 93 -2.98 9.71 -8.42
CA LEU A 93 -2.53 9.58 -7.04
C LEU A 93 -1.47 8.47 -6.87
N LEU A 94 -1.67 7.31 -7.47
CA LEU A 94 -0.69 6.22 -7.42
C LEU A 94 0.62 6.64 -8.08
N GLU A 95 0.56 7.33 -9.22
CA GLU A 95 1.73 7.88 -9.91
C GLU A 95 2.44 8.97 -9.11
N TYR A 96 1.68 9.83 -8.43
CA TYR A 96 2.24 10.83 -7.50
C TYR A 96 2.99 10.15 -6.34
N ILE A 97 2.42 9.10 -5.75
CA ILE A 97 3.06 8.29 -4.70
C ILE A 97 4.33 7.62 -5.25
N ALA A 98 4.25 7.05 -6.46
CA ALA A 98 5.36 6.39 -7.15
C ALA A 98 6.47 7.37 -7.58
N GLY A 99 6.15 8.66 -7.74
CA GLY A 99 7.06 9.68 -8.26
C GLY A 99 7.33 9.56 -9.76
N THR A 100 6.55 8.74 -10.48
CA THR A 100 6.66 8.51 -11.92
C THR A 100 5.34 8.04 -12.51
N THR A 101 5.16 8.26 -13.81
CA THR A 101 4.08 7.65 -14.59
C THR A 101 4.20 6.13 -14.57
N LEU A 102 3.06 5.44 -14.44
CA LEU A 102 2.98 3.98 -14.46
C LEU A 102 2.28 3.53 -15.74
N HIS A 103 2.88 2.58 -16.45
CA HIS A 103 2.32 2.04 -17.70
C HIS A 103 1.69 0.66 -17.54
N ARG A 104 1.82 0.05 -16.37
CA ARG A 104 1.31 -1.28 -16.02
C ARG A 104 0.98 -1.31 -14.52
N PRO A 105 0.13 -2.25 -14.06
CA PRO A 105 -0.03 -2.46 -12.63
C PRO A 105 1.34 -2.75 -12.00
N PRO A 106 1.65 -2.13 -10.86
CA PRO A 106 2.85 -2.49 -10.12
C PRO A 106 2.76 -3.94 -9.65
N THR A 107 3.89 -4.57 -9.38
CA THR A 107 3.93 -5.83 -8.63
C THR A 107 3.58 -5.57 -7.16
N ASN A 108 3.26 -6.62 -6.41
CA ASN A 108 3.06 -6.51 -4.96
C ASN A 108 4.22 -5.81 -4.25
N SER A 109 5.46 -6.15 -4.62
CA SER A 109 6.65 -5.52 -4.02
C SER A 109 6.78 -4.05 -4.39
N GLU A 110 6.62 -3.72 -5.68
CA GLU A 110 6.65 -2.33 -6.16
C GLU A 110 5.59 -1.48 -5.47
N PHE A 111 4.37 -2.01 -5.32
CA PHE A 111 3.28 -1.30 -4.64
C PHE A 111 3.61 -0.99 -3.18
N ILE A 112 4.07 -1.99 -2.41
CA ILE A 112 4.46 -1.79 -1.00
C ILE A 112 5.62 -0.80 -0.89
N ASP A 113 6.64 -0.92 -1.74
CA ASP A 113 7.81 -0.03 -1.75
C ASP A 113 7.43 1.44 -2.06
N MET A 114 6.58 1.66 -3.07
CA MET A 114 6.09 2.99 -3.44
C MET A 114 5.37 3.66 -2.26
N LEU A 115 4.44 2.94 -1.62
CA LEU A 115 3.66 3.46 -0.49
C LEU A 115 4.56 3.72 0.73
N ALA A 116 5.42 2.76 1.09
CA ALA A 116 6.32 2.90 2.22
C ALA A 116 7.32 4.04 2.02
N GLY A 117 7.88 4.16 0.80
CA GLY A 117 8.78 5.23 0.42
C GLY A 117 8.11 6.60 0.45
N TYR A 118 6.85 6.70 0.04
CA TYR A 118 6.08 7.93 0.18
C TYR A 118 5.88 8.30 1.65
N LEU A 119 5.48 7.36 2.52
CA LEU A 119 5.34 7.63 3.96
C LEU A 119 6.66 8.11 4.57
N ARG A 120 7.79 7.45 4.30
CA ARG A 120 9.10 7.87 4.84
C ARG A 120 9.49 9.31 4.47
N ARG A 121 9.05 9.81 3.31
CA ARG A 121 9.32 11.19 2.87
C ARG A 121 8.38 12.24 3.47
N ASN A 122 7.23 11.82 4.00
CA ASN A 122 6.15 12.70 4.45
C ASN A 122 5.78 12.49 5.94
N ARG A 123 6.63 11.77 6.68
CA ARG A 123 6.50 11.51 8.13
C ARG A 123 7.39 12.42 8.96
#